data_AF-A0A239B622-F1
#
_entry.id   AF-A0A239B622-F1
#
_cell.length_a   1.000
_cell.length_b   1.000
_cell.length_c   1.000
_cell.angle_alpha   90.00
_cell.angle_beta   90.00
_cell.angle_gamma   90.00
#
_symmetry.space_group_name_H-M   'P 1'
#
loop_
_entity.id
_entity.type
_entity.pdbx_description
1 polymer ?
#
loop_
_entity_poly.entity_id
_entity_poly.type
_entity_poly.pdbx_seq_one_letter_code
_entity_poly.pdbx_strand_id
1 'polypeptide(L)'
;MASIKKRPILHADAHVLAHARITPDDLNKINAGLKDHINAMEAAIAGAFPAPAGGAAVLASPLGNTGGKSINLVLEGGKIKEVLPRKHYSSKVCFIDWLNFTVHEDTFQILEHAVTDKEVIMSISMACESLFGFGITAKRDKGAHFYHSSYVLGDNYGLICYGGQRNTVMVSLSGDGCAAARNGWERRVFDFLKSAQSPKITRIDLSHDDIEGNRFSPELLEQCYENGGFNCGGRNPDIELRGNWKNPNGKGRTVNIGVRSNGKFFRGYEKGKQLGDANSPWMRLEVEFKSVDRVIPFEILKFPHE
;
A
#
# COMPACT_ATOMS: atom_id res chain seq x y z
N MET A 1 18.09 -1.86 -35.49
CA MET A 1 18.49 -2.30 -34.13
C MET A 1 17.36 -1.96 -33.17
N ALA A 2 16.55 -2.97 -32.81
CA ALA A 2 15.50 -2.77 -31.81
C ALA A 2 16.16 -2.72 -30.42
N SER A 3 15.96 -1.62 -29.70
CA SER A 3 16.39 -1.48 -28.31
C SER A 3 15.69 -2.54 -27.47
N ILE A 4 16.43 -3.55 -27.01
CA ILE A 4 15.97 -4.52 -26.02
C ILE A 4 15.67 -3.73 -24.73
N LYS A 5 14.39 -3.40 -24.50
CA LYS A 5 13.95 -2.88 -23.20
C LYS A 5 14.20 -3.99 -22.18
N LYS A 6 15.09 -3.77 -21.22
CA LYS A 6 15.29 -4.66 -20.08
C LYS A 6 13.94 -4.90 -19.41
N ARG A 7 13.43 -6.13 -19.46
CA ARG A 7 12.20 -6.54 -18.75
C ARG A 7 12.44 -6.38 -17.23
N PRO A 8 11.42 -6.02 -16.43
CA PRO A 8 11.53 -5.99 -14.97
C PRO A 8 12.08 -7.33 -14.46
N ILE A 9 13.18 -7.29 -13.72
CA ILE A 9 13.57 -8.46 -12.92
C ILE A 9 12.59 -8.49 -11.75
N LEU A 10 11.60 -9.38 -11.82
CA LEU A 10 10.84 -9.78 -10.64
C LEU A 10 11.86 -10.41 -9.67
N HIS A 11 12.32 -9.64 -8.69
CA HIS A 11 13.01 -10.18 -7.52
C HIS A 11 11.95 -10.89 -6.65
N ALA A 12 11.43 -12.01 -7.13
CA ALA A 12 10.75 -12.96 -6.27
C ALA A 12 11.85 -13.63 -5.45
N ASP A 13 11.94 -13.28 -4.16
CA ASP A 13 12.70 -14.12 -3.23
C ASP A 13 12.12 -15.53 -3.33
N ALA A 14 12.98 -16.53 -3.49
CA ALA A 14 12.59 -17.93 -3.71
C ALA A 14 11.58 -18.48 -2.66
N HIS A 15 11.49 -17.85 -1.48
CA HIS A 15 10.52 -18.22 -0.45
C HIS A 15 9.06 -17.83 -0.79
N VAL A 16 8.83 -16.80 -1.60
CA VAL A 16 7.48 -16.29 -1.91
C VAL A 16 6.71 -17.25 -2.84
N LEU A 17 7.43 -17.96 -3.71
CA LEU A 17 6.85 -18.97 -4.59
C LEU A 17 6.35 -20.22 -3.85
N ALA A 18 6.68 -20.37 -2.56
CA ALA A 18 6.42 -21.58 -1.78
C ALA A 18 5.14 -21.54 -0.91
N HIS A 19 4.44 -20.40 -0.78
CA HIS A 19 3.49 -20.19 0.34
C HIS A 19 1.99 -20.05 0.02
N ALA A 20 1.55 -20.11 -1.23
CA ALA A 20 0.11 -20.06 -1.53
C ALA A 20 -0.49 -21.46 -1.64
N ARG A 21 -1.35 -21.88 -0.70
CA ARG A 21 -2.21 -23.05 -0.88
C ARG A 21 -3.61 -22.72 -0.33
N ILE A 22 -4.71 -22.73 -1.09
CA ILE A 22 -5.28 -23.78 -1.96
C ILE A 22 -5.64 -25.03 -1.14
N THR A 23 -6.87 -25.53 -1.27
CA THR A 23 -7.42 -26.62 -0.45
C THR A 23 -6.62 -27.93 -0.60
N PRO A 24 -6.64 -28.89 0.35
CA PRO A 24 -5.86 -30.13 0.28
C PRO A 24 -6.07 -30.97 -1.01
N ASP A 25 -7.27 -30.92 -1.58
CA ASP A 25 -7.61 -31.64 -2.82
C ASP A 25 -7.24 -30.87 -4.09
N ASP A 26 -7.42 -29.55 -4.08
CA ASP A 26 -6.89 -28.67 -5.13
C ASP A 26 -5.36 -28.75 -5.15
N LEU A 27 -4.75 -28.93 -3.99
CA LEU A 27 -3.34 -29.14 -3.81
C LEU A 27 -2.81 -30.42 -4.42
N ASN A 28 -3.51 -31.55 -4.30
CA ASN A 28 -3.02 -32.81 -4.85
C ASN A 28 -3.07 -32.81 -6.38
N LYS A 29 -4.11 -32.19 -6.97
CA LYS A 29 -4.26 -32.04 -8.42
C LYS A 29 -3.30 -31.00 -9.00
N ILE A 30 -3.08 -29.91 -8.29
CA ILE A 30 -2.05 -28.92 -8.63
C ILE A 30 -0.67 -29.52 -8.42
N ASN A 31 -0.34 -30.21 -7.33
CA ASN A 31 0.98 -30.81 -7.10
C ASN A 31 1.40 -31.83 -8.17
N ALA A 32 0.47 -32.54 -8.79
CA ALA A 32 0.77 -33.45 -9.90
C ALA A 32 1.17 -32.67 -11.16
N GLY A 33 0.35 -31.72 -11.61
CA GLY A 33 0.66 -30.91 -12.81
C GLY A 33 1.75 -29.85 -12.59
N LEU A 34 1.89 -29.35 -11.36
CA LEU A 34 2.90 -28.39 -10.91
C LEU A 34 4.25 -29.07 -10.73
N LYS A 35 4.33 -30.36 -10.34
CA LYS A 35 5.59 -31.12 -10.37
C LYS A 35 6.12 -31.23 -11.78
N ASP A 36 5.27 -31.53 -12.76
CA ASP A 36 5.70 -31.68 -14.15
C ASP A 36 6.13 -30.34 -14.77
N HIS A 37 5.42 -29.24 -14.45
CA HIS A 37 5.79 -27.89 -14.89
C HIS A 37 6.99 -27.30 -14.15
N ILE A 38 7.10 -27.52 -12.83
CA ILE A 38 8.26 -27.10 -12.04
C ILE A 38 9.49 -27.90 -12.47
N ASN A 39 9.41 -29.20 -12.72
CA ASN A 39 10.54 -29.99 -13.23
C ASN A 39 11.01 -29.49 -14.60
N ALA A 40 10.09 -29.05 -15.48
CA ALA A 40 10.43 -28.46 -16.77
C ALA A 40 11.06 -27.06 -16.64
N MET A 41 10.60 -26.25 -15.68
CA MET A 41 11.10 -24.90 -15.41
C MET A 41 12.45 -24.95 -14.65
N GLU A 42 12.61 -25.88 -13.71
CA GLU A 42 13.84 -26.17 -12.98
C GLU A 42 14.92 -26.73 -13.91
N ALA A 43 14.58 -27.59 -14.88
CA ALA A 43 15.53 -28.06 -15.91
C ALA A 43 16.04 -26.92 -16.82
N ALA A 44 15.21 -25.89 -17.07
CA ALA A 44 15.60 -24.70 -17.84
C ALA A 44 16.46 -23.72 -17.02
N ILE A 45 16.30 -23.70 -15.69
CA ILE A 45 17.03 -22.81 -14.77
C ILE A 45 18.34 -23.47 -14.27
N ALA A 46 18.38 -24.80 -14.10
CA ALA A 46 19.54 -25.57 -13.63
C ALA A 46 20.72 -25.65 -14.63
N GLY A 47 20.52 -25.19 -15.87
CA GLY A 47 21.60 -25.02 -16.86
C GLY A 47 22.54 -23.85 -16.56
N ALA A 48 22.29 -23.04 -15.53
CA ALA A 48 22.99 -21.79 -15.27
C ALA A 48 23.40 -21.59 -13.79
N PHE A 49 24.30 -22.45 -13.28
CA PHE A 49 25.05 -22.36 -11.99
C PHE A 49 24.51 -23.20 -10.79
N PRO A 50 25.39 -23.75 -9.92
CA PRO A 50 25.05 -24.80 -8.94
C PRO A 50 24.70 -24.28 -7.53
N ALA A 51 24.01 -25.12 -6.74
CA ALA A 51 23.43 -24.81 -5.42
C ALA A 51 24.26 -25.33 -4.21
N PRO A 52 24.03 -24.77 -3.01
CA PRO A 52 23.88 -25.56 -1.76
C PRO A 52 22.65 -25.09 -0.94
N ALA A 53 21.76 -25.94 -0.42
CA ALA A 53 21.81 -26.96 0.65
C ALA A 53 21.33 -26.46 2.04
N GLY A 54 20.04 -26.70 2.32
CA GLY A 54 19.53 -27.33 3.55
C GLY A 54 19.31 -26.50 4.84
N GLY A 55 18.05 -26.39 5.28
CA GLY A 55 17.68 -26.10 6.68
C GLY A 55 16.25 -25.60 6.87
N ALA A 56 15.37 -26.44 7.45
CA ALA A 56 13.95 -26.16 7.67
C ALA A 56 13.70 -25.15 8.81
N ALA A 57 12.81 -24.17 8.61
CA ALA A 57 12.31 -23.31 9.69
C ALA A 57 10.84 -22.87 9.50
N VAL A 58 10.11 -23.01 10.61
CA VAL A 58 8.76 -22.62 11.02
C VAL A 58 8.17 -21.37 10.34
N LEU A 59 6.91 -21.47 9.88
CA LEU A 59 6.09 -20.39 9.30
C LEU A 59 5.95 -19.19 10.26
N ALA A 60 6.57 -18.06 9.92
CA ALA A 60 6.35 -16.78 10.57
C ALA A 60 5.52 -15.87 9.66
N SER A 61 4.48 -15.25 10.21
CA SER A 61 3.76 -14.12 9.61
C SER A 61 4.73 -13.09 9.03
N PRO A 62 4.39 -12.38 7.93
CA PRO A 62 5.28 -11.35 7.40
C PRO A 62 5.65 -10.39 8.53
N LEU A 63 6.95 -10.17 8.71
CA LEU A 63 7.50 -9.17 9.62
C LEU A 63 7.03 -7.80 9.07
N GLY A 64 5.85 -7.38 9.53
CA GLY A 64 5.16 -6.18 9.05
C GLY A 64 5.93 -4.91 9.36
N ASN A 65 5.55 -3.82 8.69
CA ASN A 65 6.20 -2.51 8.77
C ASN A 65 5.83 -1.73 10.05
N THR A 66 5.52 -2.45 11.12
CA THR A 66 5.06 -1.92 12.39
C THR A 66 6.27 -1.64 13.31
N GLY A 67 6.37 -0.40 13.81
CA GLY A 67 7.45 -0.01 14.69
C GLY A 67 7.32 -0.74 16.03
N GLY A 68 8.37 -1.45 16.45
CA GLY A 68 8.30 -2.46 17.51
C GLY A 68 7.85 -2.04 18.93
N LYS A 69 7.50 -0.77 19.21
CA LYS A 69 6.90 -0.39 20.50
C LYS A 69 5.41 -0.12 20.30
N SER A 70 4.58 -0.94 20.93
CA SER A 70 3.13 -0.78 20.91
C SER A 70 2.65 0.38 21.77
N ILE A 71 1.51 0.94 21.36
CA ILE A 71 0.74 1.96 22.07
C ILE A 71 -0.52 1.27 22.59
N ASN A 72 -0.81 1.47 23.87
CA ASN A 72 -2.02 0.97 24.50
C ASN A 72 -3.06 2.08 24.54
N LEU A 73 -4.18 1.85 23.86
CA LEU A 73 -5.34 2.74 23.87
C LEU A 73 -6.38 2.19 24.86
N VAL A 74 -6.92 3.07 25.70
CA VAL A 74 -7.95 2.71 26.69
C VAL A 74 -9.32 3.04 26.10
N LEU A 75 -10.05 2.01 25.70
CA LEU A 75 -11.38 2.15 25.13
C LEU A 75 -12.45 2.32 26.22
N GLU A 76 -13.65 2.70 25.79
CA GLU A 76 -14.84 2.70 26.65
C GLU A 76 -15.04 1.33 27.33
N GLY A 77 -15.31 1.33 28.63
CA GLY A 77 -15.38 0.11 29.45
C GLY A 77 -14.03 -0.46 29.92
N GLY A 78 -12.91 0.26 29.71
CA GLY A 78 -11.59 -0.12 30.23
C GLY A 78 -10.86 -1.16 29.39
N LYS A 79 -11.37 -1.52 28.21
CA LYS A 79 -10.73 -2.46 27.29
C LYS A 79 -9.45 -1.84 26.70
N ILE A 80 -8.33 -2.56 26.81
CA ILE A 80 -7.07 -2.13 26.19
C ILE A 80 -7.03 -2.61 24.74
N LYS A 81 -6.72 -1.68 23.83
CA LYS A 81 -6.42 -1.95 22.42
C LYS A 81 -4.96 -1.62 22.16
N GLU A 82 -4.19 -2.65 21.85
CA GLU A 82 -2.79 -2.49 21.45
C GLU A 82 -2.71 -2.10 19.97
N VAL A 83 -1.98 -1.03 19.67
CA VAL A 83 -1.76 -0.52 18.32
C VAL A 83 -0.27 -0.34 18.10
N LEU A 84 0.24 -0.87 17.00
CA LEU A 84 1.62 -0.63 16.62
C LEU A 84 1.71 0.63 15.74
N PRO A 85 2.41 1.69 16.19
CA PRO A 85 2.63 2.87 15.37
C PRO A 85 3.47 2.52 14.14
N ARG A 86 3.15 3.16 13.03
CA ARG A 86 3.86 2.91 11.76
C ARG A 86 5.15 3.71 11.71
N LYS A 87 6.13 3.17 10.99
CA LYS A 87 7.37 3.87 10.66
C LYS A 87 7.70 3.60 9.20
N HIS A 88 8.24 4.60 8.52
CA HIS A 88 8.85 4.37 7.23
C HIS A 88 10.23 3.72 7.43
N TYR A 89 10.67 2.89 6.49
CA TYR A 89 11.95 2.20 6.61
C TYR A 89 13.14 3.17 6.71
N SER A 90 13.03 4.35 6.10
CA SER A 90 14.09 5.38 6.06
C SER A 90 13.82 6.62 6.94
N SER A 91 12.61 6.78 7.49
CA SER A 91 12.23 8.00 8.22
C SER A 91 11.41 7.69 9.47
N LYS A 92 11.72 8.41 10.56
CA LYS A 92 10.92 8.42 11.80
C LYS A 92 9.89 9.56 11.82
N VAL A 93 9.90 10.42 10.80
CA VAL A 93 9.06 11.63 10.75
C VAL A 93 7.76 11.35 10.01
N CYS A 94 7.80 10.74 8.84
CA CYS A 94 6.59 10.45 8.08
C CYS A 94 6.61 9.02 7.53
N PHE A 95 5.45 8.51 7.18
CA PHE A 95 5.25 7.21 6.55
C PHE A 95 4.13 7.23 5.52
N ILE A 96 4.09 6.21 4.67
CA ILE A 96 3.05 6.06 3.64
C ILE A 96 1.84 5.37 4.26
N ASP A 97 0.67 6.00 4.12
CA ASP A 97 -0.62 5.53 4.67
C ASP A 97 -1.64 5.19 3.60
N TRP A 98 -1.31 5.44 2.34
CA TRP A 98 -2.07 4.99 1.18
C TRP A 98 -1.18 5.03 -0.04
N LEU A 99 -1.32 4.08 -0.96
CA LEU A 99 -0.66 4.13 -2.26
C LEU A 99 -1.56 3.58 -3.37
N ASN A 100 -1.80 4.38 -4.41
CA ASN A 100 -2.28 3.88 -5.68
C ASN A 100 -1.24 4.11 -6.75
N PHE A 101 -0.93 3.06 -7.51
CA PHE A 101 -0.19 3.18 -8.76
C PHE A 101 -0.87 2.41 -9.88
N THR A 102 -0.61 2.83 -11.10
CA THR A 102 -1.05 2.16 -12.31
C THR A 102 0.15 1.82 -13.18
N VAL A 103 0.10 0.68 -13.85
CA VAL A 103 1.05 0.26 -14.89
C VAL A 103 0.26 -0.34 -16.05
N HIS A 104 0.83 -0.39 -17.25
CA HIS A 104 0.22 -1.13 -18.36
C HIS A 104 0.25 -2.64 -18.09
N GLU A 105 -0.76 -3.38 -18.54
CA GLU A 105 -0.88 -4.83 -18.30
C GLU A 105 0.31 -5.65 -18.83
N ASP A 106 0.93 -5.22 -19.94
CA ASP A 106 2.17 -5.80 -20.46
C ASP A 106 3.36 -5.73 -19.49
N THR A 107 3.25 -4.98 -18.39
CA THR A 107 4.23 -5.04 -17.28
C THR A 107 4.26 -6.43 -16.65
N PHE A 108 3.14 -7.15 -16.68
CA PHE A 108 2.96 -8.46 -16.06
C PHE A 108 2.98 -9.60 -17.09
N GLN A 109 3.12 -9.32 -18.38
CA GLN A 109 3.26 -10.36 -19.39
C GLN A 109 4.62 -11.05 -19.26
N ILE A 110 4.60 -12.26 -18.72
CA ILE A 110 5.77 -13.13 -18.59
C ILE A 110 5.94 -13.98 -19.86
N LEU A 111 4.85 -14.30 -20.55
CA LEU A 111 4.80 -15.16 -21.73
C LEU A 111 4.65 -14.33 -23.02
N GLU A 112 5.26 -14.79 -24.11
CA GLU A 112 5.22 -14.11 -25.42
C GLU A 112 3.96 -14.43 -26.24
N HIS A 113 3.06 -15.27 -25.72
CA HIS A 113 1.83 -15.72 -26.40
C HIS A 113 0.57 -15.04 -25.84
N ALA A 114 -0.55 -15.20 -26.56
CA ALA A 114 -1.85 -14.69 -26.14
C ALA A 114 -2.21 -15.23 -24.75
N VAL A 115 -2.17 -14.34 -23.76
CA VAL A 115 -2.51 -14.63 -22.37
C VAL A 115 -4.00 -14.44 -22.15
N THR A 116 -4.60 -15.36 -21.41
CA THR A 116 -5.95 -15.20 -20.87
C THR A 116 -5.94 -14.19 -19.73
N ASP A 117 -7.08 -13.52 -19.48
CA ASP A 117 -7.24 -12.63 -18.32
C ASP A 117 -6.85 -13.34 -17.00
N LYS A 118 -7.10 -14.64 -16.90
CA LYS A 118 -6.74 -15.43 -15.72
C LYS A 118 -5.22 -15.44 -15.49
N GLU A 119 -4.44 -15.63 -16.55
CA GLU A 119 -2.97 -15.66 -16.47
C GLU A 119 -2.39 -14.28 -16.14
N VAL A 120 -2.97 -13.22 -16.68
CA VAL A 120 -2.60 -11.83 -16.33
C VAL A 120 -2.85 -11.58 -14.85
N ILE A 121 -4.03 -11.93 -14.33
CA ILE A 121 -4.37 -11.78 -12.91
C ILE A 121 -3.46 -12.61 -12.01
N MET A 122 -3.10 -13.84 -12.41
CA MET A 122 -2.13 -14.66 -11.68
C MET A 122 -0.74 -13.99 -11.63
N SER A 123 -0.28 -13.44 -12.75
CA SER A 123 1.00 -12.72 -12.83
C SER A 123 1.00 -11.45 -11.97
N ILE A 124 -0.12 -10.72 -11.94
CA ILE A 124 -0.30 -9.56 -11.04
C ILE A 124 -0.25 -10.00 -9.58
N SER A 125 -0.92 -11.10 -9.24
CA SER A 125 -0.91 -11.64 -7.87
C SER A 125 0.51 -12.01 -7.42
N MET A 126 1.28 -12.70 -8.27
CA MET A 126 2.68 -13.06 -8.00
C MET A 126 3.57 -11.82 -7.85
N ALA A 127 3.36 -10.79 -8.67
CA ALA A 127 4.08 -9.53 -8.51
C ALA A 127 3.76 -8.87 -7.16
N CYS A 128 2.48 -8.85 -6.76
CA CYS A 128 2.08 -8.30 -5.45
C CYS A 128 2.65 -9.10 -4.28
N GLU A 129 2.68 -10.43 -4.36
CA GLU A 129 3.37 -11.29 -3.39
C GLU A 129 4.85 -10.93 -3.25
N SER A 130 5.57 -10.72 -4.35
CA SER A 130 6.97 -10.27 -4.33
C SER A 130 7.14 -8.85 -3.74
N LEU A 131 6.23 -7.93 -4.06
CA LEU A 131 6.30 -6.54 -3.61
C LEU A 131 5.93 -6.40 -2.12
N PHE A 132 4.81 -6.99 -1.71
CA PHE A 132 4.18 -6.74 -0.41
C PHE A 132 4.24 -7.93 0.54
N GLY A 133 4.46 -9.15 0.03
CA GLY A 133 4.32 -10.38 0.81
C GLY A 133 2.88 -10.89 0.89
N PHE A 134 1.98 -10.40 0.03
CA PHE A 134 0.63 -10.93 -0.16
C PHE A 134 0.10 -10.60 -1.55
N GLY A 135 -0.67 -11.52 -2.12
CA GLY A 135 -1.30 -11.42 -3.44
C GLY A 135 -2.81 -11.22 -3.39
N ILE A 136 -3.44 -11.51 -4.52
CA ILE A 136 -4.90 -11.48 -4.68
C ILE A 136 -5.53 -12.65 -3.94
N THR A 137 -6.54 -12.38 -3.13
CA THR A 137 -7.23 -13.39 -2.30
C THR A 137 -8.65 -13.69 -2.78
N ALA A 138 -9.32 -12.72 -3.40
CA ALA A 138 -10.68 -12.90 -3.90
C ALA A 138 -10.98 -12.00 -5.09
N LYS A 139 -11.85 -12.46 -6.00
CA LYS A 139 -12.49 -11.61 -7.01
C LYS A 139 -13.72 -10.93 -6.38
N ARG A 140 -13.99 -9.69 -6.77
CA ARG A 140 -15.19 -8.94 -6.35
C ARG A 140 -16.25 -9.00 -7.44
N ASP A 141 -17.51 -8.84 -7.05
CA ASP A 141 -18.66 -8.88 -7.97
C ASP A 141 -18.80 -7.62 -8.84
N LYS A 142 -18.02 -6.58 -8.55
CA LYS A 142 -18.06 -5.30 -9.27
C LYS A 142 -16.66 -4.78 -9.59
N GLY A 143 -16.58 -4.03 -10.68
CA GLY A 143 -15.45 -3.17 -10.97
C GLY A 143 -15.26 -2.06 -9.91
N ALA A 144 -14.12 -1.38 -9.98
CA ALA A 144 -13.79 -0.25 -9.12
C ALA A 144 -12.94 0.75 -9.91
N HIS A 145 -12.96 2.03 -9.53
CA HIS A 145 -12.11 3.06 -10.13
C HIS A 145 -12.21 3.13 -11.68
N PHE A 146 -13.41 2.89 -12.23
CA PHE A 146 -13.69 2.85 -13.67
C PHE A 146 -13.02 1.71 -14.45
N TYR A 147 -12.52 0.69 -13.75
CA TYR A 147 -12.11 -0.59 -14.34
C TYR A 147 -13.28 -1.57 -14.32
N HIS A 148 -13.27 -2.52 -15.26
CA HIS A 148 -14.33 -3.51 -15.40
C HIS A 148 -14.35 -4.52 -14.24
N SER A 149 -13.17 -4.96 -13.79
CA SER A 149 -13.02 -5.94 -12.72
C SER A 149 -12.21 -5.40 -11.56
N SER A 150 -12.50 -5.90 -10.35
CA SER A 150 -11.67 -5.65 -9.17
C SER A 150 -11.49 -6.89 -8.31
N TYR A 151 -10.38 -6.93 -7.58
CA TYR A 151 -9.95 -8.06 -6.77
C TYR A 151 -9.46 -7.56 -5.42
N VAL A 152 -9.70 -8.34 -4.37
CA VAL A 152 -9.19 -8.09 -3.02
C VAL A 152 -7.72 -8.45 -2.98
N LEU A 153 -6.90 -7.55 -2.46
CA LEU A 153 -5.47 -7.76 -2.19
C LEU A 153 -5.29 -8.07 -0.69
N GLY A 154 -4.63 -9.17 -0.37
CA GLY A 154 -4.43 -9.63 1.01
C GLY A 154 -5.75 -9.81 1.78
N ASP A 155 -5.74 -9.51 3.08
CA ASP A 155 -6.95 -9.52 3.92
C ASP A 155 -7.62 -8.14 3.94
N ASN A 156 -8.16 -7.73 2.78
CA ASN A 156 -8.68 -6.37 2.54
C ASN A 156 -7.64 -5.24 2.70
N TYR A 157 -6.36 -5.58 2.48
CA TYR A 157 -5.23 -4.65 2.48
C TYR A 157 -5.21 -3.74 1.25
N GLY A 158 -6.02 -4.04 0.24
CA GLY A 158 -6.08 -3.23 -0.95
C GLY A 158 -7.00 -3.80 -2.02
N LEU A 159 -6.89 -3.20 -3.20
CA LEU A 159 -7.59 -3.63 -4.40
C LEU A 159 -6.62 -3.70 -5.59
N ILE A 160 -6.84 -4.71 -6.42
CA ILE A 160 -6.34 -4.73 -7.80
C ILE A 160 -7.52 -4.41 -8.72
N CYS A 161 -7.36 -3.48 -9.65
CA CYS A 161 -8.37 -3.15 -10.65
C CYS A 161 -7.81 -3.43 -12.05
N TYR A 162 -8.60 -4.10 -12.89
CA TYR A 162 -8.17 -4.60 -14.20
C TYR A 162 -9.30 -4.48 -15.23
N GLY A 163 -8.90 -4.26 -16.49
CA GLY A 163 -9.78 -4.16 -17.65
C GLY A 163 -10.33 -2.74 -17.85
N GLY A 164 -10.28 -2.27 -19.10
CA GLY A 164 -10.59 -0.88 -19.46
C GLY A 164 -9.40 0.06 -19.20
N GLN A 165 -9.65 1.36 -19.07
CA GLN A 165 -8.65 2.38 -18.70
C GLN A 165 -7.32 2.31 -19.49
N ARG A 166 -7.39 2.13 -20.82
CA ARG A 166 -6.23 2.04 -21.71
C ARG A 166 -5.25 0.93 -21.29
N ASN A 167 -5.79 -0.26 -21.00
CA ASN A 167 -5.05 -1.49 -20.69
C ASN A 167 -4.10 -1.33 -19.49
N THR A 168 -4.54 -0.54 -18.50
CA THR A 168 -3.80 -0.38 -17.25
C THR A 168 -4.31 -1.35 -16.19
N VAL A 169 -3.45 -1.61 -15.22
CA VAL A 169 -3.74 -2.29 -13.97
C VAL A 169 -3.53 -1.28 -12.86
N MET A 170 -4.51 -1.09 -11.99
CA MET A 170 -4.34 -0.30 -10.77
C MET A 170 -4.08 -1.22 -9.58
N VAL A 171 -3.03 -0.91 -8.83
CA VAL A 171 -2.77 -1.45 -7.50
C VAL A 171 -3.07 -0.36 -6.48
N SER A 172 -4.01 -0.63 -5.57
CA SER A 172 -4.41 0.26 -4.48
C SER A 172 -4.11 -0.41 -3.16
N LEU A 173 -3.19 0.15 -2.39
CA LEU A 173 -2.80 -0.31 -1.06
C LEU A 173 -3.37 0.64 0.01
N SER A 174 -4.19 0.10 0.91
CA SER A 174 -4.77 0.86 2.02
C SER A 174 -3.74 1.12 3.12
N GLY A 175 -4.09 1.91 4.14
CA GLY A 175 -3.23 2.10 5.30
C GLY A 175 -2.92 0.79 6.04
N ASP A 176 -3.91 -0.08 6.18
CA ASP A 176 -3.71 -1.40 6.79
C ASP A 176 -2.83 -2.28 5.89
N GLY A 177 -2.97 -2.17 4.57
CA GLY A 177 -2.07 -2.85 3.63
C GLY A 177 -0.64 -2.34 3.68
N CYS A 178 -0.43 -1.04 3.83
CA CYS A 178 0.90 -0.46 4.00
C CYS A 178 1.58 -0.97 5.29
N ALA A 179 0.80 -1.21 6.35
CA ALA A 179 1.27 -1.75 7.62
C ALA A 179 1.56 -3.26 7.55
N ALA A 180 0.69 -4.02 6.88
CA ALA A 180 0.83 -5.46 6.71
C ALA A 180 1.95 -5.83 5.71
N ALA A 181 2.27 -4.93 4.78
CA ALA A 181 3.29 -5.17 3.77
C ALA A 181 4.66 -5.40 4.42
N ARG A 182 5.41 -6.35 3.87
CA ARG A 182 6.75 -6.72 4.31
C ARG A 182 7.67 -5.51 4.31
N ASN A 183 8.51 -5.40 5.33
CA ASN A 183 9.55 -4.36 5.44
C ASN A 183 10.30 -4.10 4.12
N GLY A 184 10.45 -2.82 3.77
CA GLY A 184 11.13 -2.37 2.54
C GLY A 184 10.30 -2.52 1.27
N TRP A 185 8.98 -2.71 1.37
CA TRP A 185 8.09 -2.76 0.21
C TRP A 185 8.15 -1.48 -0.62
N GLU A 186 8.36 -0.34 0.03
CA GLU A 186 8.43 0.97 -0.61
C GLU A 186 9.57 1.02 -1.64
N ARG A 187 10.73 0.44 -1.27
CA ARG A 187 11.87 0.31 -2.17
C ARG A 187 11.58 -0.66 -3.31
N ARG A 188 10.98 -1.82 -3.02
CA ARG A 188 10.60 -2.80 -4.05
C ARG A 188 9.62 -2.21 -5.05
N VAL A 189 8.63 -1.44 -4.59
CA VAL A 189 7.69 -0.74 -5.47
C VAL A 189 8.39 0.35 -6.29
N PHE A 190 9.31 1.12 -5.70
CA PHE A 190 10.11 2.09 -6.45
C PHE A 190 10.87 1.42 -7.60
N ASP A 191 11.58 0.33 -7.33
CA ASP A 191 12.39 -0.39 -8.32
C ASP A 191 11.48 -1.03 -9.40
N PHE A 192 10.34 -1.59 -9.01
CA PHE A 192 9.32 -2.10 -9.92
C PHE A 192 8.80 -1.00 -10.86
N LEU A 193 8.36 0.14 -10.32
CA LEU A 193 7.83 1.25 -11.11
C LEU A 193 8.86 1.82 -12.08
N LYS A 194 10.16 1.82 -11.77
CA LYS A 194 11.21 2.27 -12.70
C LYS A 194 11.37 1.38 -13.94
N SER A 195 10.98 0.11 -13.84
CA SER A 195 11.08 -0.86 -14.94
C SER A 195 9.75 -1.18 -15.62
N ALA A 196 8.63 -0.80 -15.00
CA ALA A 196 7.29 -1.05 -15.50
C ALA A 196 6.95 -0.25 -16.76
N GLN A 197 5.92 -0.71 -17.49
CA GLN A 197 5.43 -0.02 -18.68
C GLN A 197 4.37 1.02 -18.30
N SER A 198 4.54 2.26 -18.79
CA SER A 198 3.66 3.41 -18.49
C SER A 198 3.28 3.58 -17.01
N PRO A 199 4.26 3.54 -16.08
CA PRO A 199 4.01 3.57 -14.64
C PRO A 199 3.56 4.97 -14.19
N LYS A 200 2.65 5.02 -13.22
CA LYS A 200 2.19 6.27 -12.61
C LYS A 200 1.74 6.05 -11.17
N ILE A 201 2.23 6.86 -10.24
CA ILE A 201 1.59 6.99 -8.92
C ILE A 201 0.39 7.91 -9.09
N THR A 202 -0.80 7.39 -8.81
CA THR A 202 -2.07 8.13 -8.97
C THR A 202 -2.58 8.72 -7.67
N ARG A 203 -2.20 8.10 -6.54
CA ARG A 203 -2.43 8.63 -5.19
C ARG A 203 -1.34 8.17 -4.24
N ILE A 204 -0.93 9.03 -3.33
CA ILE A 204 -0.15 8.64 -2.16
C ILE A 204 -0.53 9.51 -0.98
N ASP A 205 -0.74 8.90 0.19
CA ASP A 205 -1.03 9.62 1.42
C ASP A 205 0.20 9.50 2.34
N LEU A 206 0.74 10.65 2.76
CA LEU A 206 1.86 10.74 3.69
C LEU A 206 1.35 11.16 5.06
N SER A 207 1.75 10.43 6.09
CA SER A 207 1.25 10.63 7.46
C SER A 207 2.37 10.89 8.46
N HIS A 208 2.10 11.77 9.42
CA HIS A 208 2.92 12.01 10.62
C HIS A 208 2.05 11.79 11.86
N ASP A 209 2.59 11.06 12.84
CA ASP A 209 1.92 10.80 14.11
C ASP A 209 2.60 11.57 15.25
N ASP A 210 1.83 12.42 15.92
CA ASP A 210 2.17 13.01 17.22
C ASP A 210 1.41 12.26 18.31
N ILE A 211 1.99 11.14 18.74
CA ILE A 211 1.35 10.19 19.67
C ILE A 211 1.11 10.82 21.04
N GLU A 212 2.05 11.63 21.51
CA GLU A 212 1.98 12.30 22.82
C GLU A 212 1.12 13.57 22.79
N GLY A 213 0.75 14.07 21.59
CA GLY A 213 -0.04 15.30 21.41
C GLY A 213 0.68 16.57 21.87
N ASN A 214 2.01 16.56 21.90
CA ASN A 214 2.81 17.66 22.41
C ASN A 214 3.09 18.75 21.37
N ARG A 215 2.80 18.48 20.09
CA ARG A 215 3.14 19.36 18.96
C ARG A 215 1.92 19.87 18.22
N PHE A 216 0.88 19.05 18.10
CA PHE A 216 -0.29 19.39 17.32
C PHE A 216 -1.58 19.22 18.11
N SER A 217 -2.53 20.11 17.84
CA SER A 217 -3.92 20.01 18.29
C SER A 217 -4.85 20.50 17.17
N PRO A 218 -6.14 20.14 17.19
CA PRO A 218 -7.11 20.67 16.22
C PRO A 218 -7.16 22.20 16.22
N GLU A 219 -7.09 22.83 17.40
CA GLU A 219 -7.10 24.28 17.57
C GLU A 219 -5.85 24.93 16.94
N LEU A 220 -4.68 24.31 17.10
CA LEU A 220 -3.46 24.82 16.48
C LEU A 220 -3.57 24.78 14.94
N LEU A 221 -4.14 23.72 14.38
CA LEU A 221 -4.31 23.61 12.93
C LEU A 221 -5.31 24.63 12.37
N GLU A 222 -6.39 24.90 13.10
CA GLU A 222 -7.34 25.98 12.77
C GLU A 222 -6.64 27.34 12.79
N GLN A 223 -5.89 27.64 13.85
CA GLN A 223 -5.12 28.88 13.95
C GLN A 223 -4.07 29.01 12.84
N CYS A 224 -3.37 27.93 12.49
CA CYS A 224 -2.44 27.91 11.35
C CYS A 224 -3.16 28.26 10.03
N TYR A 225 -4.40 27.80 9.85
CA TYR A 225 -5.21 28.16 8.68
C TYR A 225 -5.62 29.63 8.66
N GLU A 226 -6.11 30.16 9.79
CA GLU A 226 -6.47 31.58 9.93
C GLU A 226 -5.27 32.51 9.63
N ASN A 227 -4.07 32.08 10.05
CA ASN A 227 -2.82 32.78 9.78
C ASN A 227 -2.28 32.59 8.35
N GLY A 228 -3.01 31.92 7.47
CA GLY A 228 -2.61 31.68 6.08
C GLY A 228 -1.52 30.61 5.90
N GLY A 229 -1.22 29.80 6.91
CA GLY A 229 -0.15 28.80 6.92
C GLY A 229 -0.33 27.65 5.91
N PHE A 230 -1.53 27.49 5.36
CA PHE A 230 -1.82 26.51 4.29
C PHE A 230 -1.91 27.13 2.89
N ASN A 231 -1.72 28.45 2.77
CA ASN A 231 -1.71 29.13 1.48
C ASN A 231 -0.39 28.83 0.74
N CYS A 232 -0.48 28.35 -0.50
CA CYS A 232 0.69 28.07 -1.36
C CYS A 232 0.76 29.03 -2.57
N GLY A 233 0.25 30.26 -2.39
CA GLY A 233 0.02 31.24 -3.45
C GLY A 233 -1.43 31.25 -3.94
N GLY A 234 -1.92 32.43 -4.33
CA GLY A 234 -3.28 32.62 -4.83
C GLY A 234 -4.35 32.57 -3.73
N ARG A 235 -5.50 31.99 -4.06
CA ARG A 235 -6.66 31.88 -3.15
C ARG A 235 -6.34 30.92 -2.01
N ASN A 236 -6.76 31.29 -0.79
CA ASN A 236 -6.69 30.39 0.37
C ASN A 236 -7.47 29.08 0.09
N PRO A 237 -6.95 27.90 0.48
CA PRO A 237 -7.70 26.66 0.34
C PRO A 237 -8.98 26.70 1.19
N ASP A 238 -9.97 25.87 0.86
CA ASP A 238 -11.16 25.73 1.70
C ASP A 238 -10.81 24.98 3.02
N ILE A 239 -11.55 25.26 4.09
CA ILE A 239 -11.45 24.54 5.37
C ILE A 239 -12.78 23.85 5.69
N GLU A 240 -12.71 22.62 6.19
CA GLU A 240 -13.84 21.89 6.74
C GLU A 240 -13.47 21.33 8.13
N LEU A 241 -14.27 21.70 9.13
CA LEU A 241 -14.15 21.23 10.51
C LEU A 241 -15.18 20.13 10.77
N ARG A 242 -14.72 18.91 11.10
CA ARG A 242 -15.59 17.76 11.41
C ARG A 242 -15.46 17.35 12.87
N GLY A 243 -16.55 16.83 13.43
CA GLY A 243 -16.64 16.42 14.83
C GLY A 243 -17.37 17.45 15.70
N ASN A 244 -17.41 17.23 17.02
CA ASN A 244 -18.08 18.14 17.95
C ASN A 244 -17.09 19.18 18.49
N TRP A 245 -16.95 20.30 17.77
CA TRP A 245 -16.02 21.37 18.12
C TRP A 245 -16.50 22.22 19.29
N LYS A 246 -17.82 22.44 19.40
CA LYS A 246 -18.40 23.24 20.47
C LYS A 246 -18.43 22.51 21.81
N ASN A 247 -18.72 21.21 21.79
CA ASN A 247 -18.82 20.38 22.99
C ASN A 247 -18.08 19.04 22.77
N PRO A 248 -16.74 19.01 22.85
CA PRO A 248 -15.96 17.80 22.60
C PRO A 248 -16.48 16.60 23.40
N ASN A 249 -16.80 15.51 22.72
CA ASN A 249 -17.46 14.32 23.29
C ASN A 249 -16.59 13.05 23.24
N GLY A 250 -15.27 13.22 23.07
CA GLY A 250 -14.32 12.11 22.99
C GLY A 250 -14.33 11.33 21.66
N LYS A 251 -15.21 11.65 20.69
CA LYS A 251 -15.26 10.95 19.38
C LYS A 251 -14.23 11.43 18.37
N GLY A 252 -13.46 12.45 18.72
CA GLY A 252 -12.43 13.04 17.86
C GLY A 252 -12.94 14.15 16.95
N ARG A 253 -12.01 15.03 16.58
CA ARG A 253 -12.20 16.15 15.65
C ARG A 253 -11.22 16.03 14.50
N THR A 254 -11.57 16.66 13.40
CA THR A 254 -10.77 16.66 12.17
C THR A 254 -10.80 18.05 11.54
N VAL A 255 -9.63 18.53 11.13
CA VAL A 255 -9.43 19.70 10.28
C VAL A 255 -9.05 19.21 8.90
N ASN A 256 -9.90 19.48 7.92
CA ASN A 256 -9.67 19.19 6.51
C ASN A 256 -9.33 20.50 5.79
N ILE A 257 -8.23 20.51 5.02
CA ILE A 257 -7.80 21.67 4.24
C ILE A 257 -7.72 21.31 2.76
N GLY A 258 -8.37 22.11 1.92
CA GLY A 258 -8.51 21.93 0.49
C GLY A 258 -9.71 21.08 0.10
N VAL A 259 -9.81 20.75 -1.19
CA VAL A 259 -10.91 19.95 -1.75
C VAL A 259 -10.39 18.58 -2.14
N ARG A 260 -11.03 17.51 -1.67
CA ARG A 260 -10.56 16.13 -1.88
C ARG A 260 -10.51 15.70 -3.34
N SER A 261 -11.29 16.31 -4.25
CA SER A 261 -11.20 16.04 -5.69
C SER A 261 -9.92 16.56 -6.33
N ASN A 262 -9.20 17.48 -5.68
CA ASN A 262 -8.02 18.13 -6.22
C ASN A 262 -6.75 17.28 -5.99
N GLY A 263 -5.63 17.74 -6.54
CA GLY A 263 -4.35 17.04 -6.48
C GLY A 263 -3.67 17.02 -5.09
N LYS A 264 -4.16 17.80 -4.13
CA LYS A 264 -3.59 17.90 -2.77
C LYS A 264 -4.70 18.16 -1.75
N PHE A 265 -4.74 17.39 -0.69
CA PHE A 265 -5.72 17.52 0.39
C PHE A 265 -5.08 17.15 1.73
N PHE A 266 -5.26 17.97 2.76
CA PHE A 266 -4.69 17.74 4.09
C PHE A 266 -5.78 17.37 5.09
N ARG A 267 -5.44 16.47 6.02
CA ARG A 267 -6.28 16.07 7.16
C ARG A 267 -5.45 16.04 8.44
N GLY A 268 -5.82 16.83 9.43
CA GLY A 268 -5.30 16.68 10.80
C GLY A 268 -6.42 16.21 11.72
N TYR A 269 -6.22 15.12 12.46
CA TYR A 269 -7.28 14.56 13.31
C TYR A 269 -6.77 13.85 14.55
N GLU A 270 -7.65 13.77 15.55
CA GLU A 270 -7.41 13.09 16.82
C GLU A 270 -7.48 11.56 16.61
N LYS A 271 -6.35 10.96 16.21
CA LYS A 271 -6.25 9.55 15.81
C LYS A 271 -6.60 8.59 16.92
N GLY A 272 -6.15 8.84 18.14
CA GLY A 272 -6.46 7.94 19.26
C GLY A 272 -7.95 7.91 19.60
N LYS A 273 -8.63 9.06 19.52
CA LYS A 273 -10.10 9.17 19.65
C LYS A 273 -10.81 8.44 18.52
N GLN A 274 -10.31 8.55 17.29
CA GLN A 274 -10.80 7.77 16.14
C GLN A 274 -10.63 6.25 16.33
N LEU A 275 -9.61 5.83 17.07
CA LEU A 275 -9.36 4.42 17.42
C LEU A 275 -10.14 3.94 18.66
N GLY A 276 -10.85 4.85 19.33
CA GLY A 276 -11.81 4.58 20.39
C GLY A 276 -11.37 5.00 21.80
N ASP A 277 -10.19 5.60 21.96
CA ASP A 277 -9.75 6.16 23.25
C ASP A 277 -10.10 7.65 23.32
N ALA A 278 -11.15 7.95 24.09
CA ALA A 278 -11.70 9.29 24.23
C ALA A 278 -10.73 10.32 24.82
N ASN A 279 -9.72 9.86 25.57
CA ASN A 279 -8.75 10.71 26.28
C ASN A 279 -7.38 10.74 25.59
N SER A 280 -7.18 9.95 24.54
CA SER A 280 -5.90 9.89 23.86
C SER A 280 -5.51 11.25 23.26
N PRO A 281 -4.28 11.73 23.50
CA PRO A 281 -3.76 12.97 22.92
C PRO A 281 -3.27 12.79 21.48
N TRP A 282 -3.14 11.55 21.00
CA TRP A 282 -2.59 11.21 19.68
C TRP A 282 -3.29 11.98 18.52
N MET A 283 -2.52 12.84 17.86
CA MET A 283 -2.85 13.51 16.60
C MET A 283 -2.16 12.85 15.40
N ARG A 284 -2.89 12.66 14.30
CA ARG A 284 -2.33 12.31 12.99
C ARG A 284 -2.52 13.45 12.00
N LEU A 285 -1.46 13.77 11.28
CA LEU A 285 -1.47 14.68 10.14
C LEU A 285 -1.26 13.88 8.86
N GLU A 286 -2.13 14.02 7.88
CA GLU A 286 -2.05 13.32 6.60
C GLU A 286 -2.11 14.32 5.45
N VAL A 287 -1.27 14.12 4.44
CA VAL A 287 -1.36 14.81 3.16
C VAL A 287 -1.64 13.78 2.08
N GLU A 288 -2.82 13.85 1.47
CA GLU A 288 -3.23 13.08 0.30
C GLU A 288 -2.79 13.82 -0.96
N PHE A 289 -1.87 13.22 -1.72
CA PHE A 289 -1.51 13.67 -3.06
C PHE A 289 -2.19 12.81 -4.09
N LYS A 290 -2.79 13.44 -5.10
CA LYS A 290 -3.33 12.78 -6.29
C LYS A 290 -2.67 13.32 -7.53
N SER A 291 -2.55 12.49 -8.56
CA SER A 291 -2.02 12.89 -9.87
C SER A 291 -3.05 13.69 -10.70
N VAL A 292 -3.69 14.68 -10.08
CA VAL A 292 -4.60 15.64 -10.70
C VAL A 292 -3.80 16.93 -10.87
N ASP A 293 -3.62 17.32 -12.14
CA ASP A 293 -2.80 18.47 -12.56
C ASP A 293 -1.37 18.44 -12.02
N ARG A 294 -0.84 17.23 -11.74
CA ARG A 294 0.53 17.01 -11.25
C ARG A 294 1.03 15.61 -11.55
N VAL A 295 2.35 15.48 -11.56
CA VAL A 295 3.07 14.21 -11.52
C VAL A 295 3.54 13.99 -10.08
N ILE A 296 3.34 12.79 -9.55
CA ILE A 296 3.90 12.37 -8.27
C ILE A 296 5.21 11.62 -8.58
N PRO A 297 6.38 12.14 -8.16
CA PRO A 297 7.67 11.50 -8.43
C PRO A 297 7.76 10.17 -7.67
N PHE A 298 8.43 9.17 -8.22
CA PHE A 298 8.55 7.86 -7.56
C PHE A 298 9.46 7.93 -6.32
N GLU A 299 10.36 8.90 -6.30
CA GLU A 299 11.32 9.18 -5.24
C GLU A 299 10.62 9.40 -3.88
N ILE A 300 9.36 9.83 -3.88
CA ILE A 300 8.50 9.95 -2.69
C ILE A 300 8.38 8.63 -1.90
N LEU A 301 8.53 7.47 -2.58
CA LEU A 301 8.53 6.15 -1.95
C LEU A 301 9.79 5.90 -1.12
N LYS A 302 10.90 6.58 -1.43
CA LYS A 302 12.17 6.42 -0.69
C LYS A 302 12.39 7.54 0.31
N PHE A 303 11.96 8.74 -0.05
CA PHE A 303 12.19 9.98 0.68
C PHE A 303 10.86 10.70 0.92
N PRO A 304 9.91 10.13 1.68
CA PRO A 304 8.59 10.75 1.89
C PRO A 304 8.64 12.02 2.76
N HIS A 305 9.80 12.38 3.31
CA HIS A 305 9.99 13.53 4.21
C HIS A 305 10.59 14.75 3.50
N GLU A 306 11.01 14.59 2.25
CA GLU A 306 11.52 15.65 1.37
C GLU A 306 10.40 16.14 0.45
#